data_AF-A0A120G207-F1
#
_entry.id   AF-A0A120G207-F1
#
_cell.length_a   1.000
_cell.length_b   1.000
_cell.length_c   1.000
_cell.angle_alpha   90.00
_cell.angle_beta   90.00
_cell.angle_gamma   90.00
#
_symmetry.space_group_name_H-M   'P 1'
#
loop_
_entity.id
_entity.type
_entity.pdbx_description
1 polymer ?
#
loop_
_entity_poly.entity_id
_entity_poly.type
_entity_poly.pdbx_seq_one_letter_code
_entity_poly.pdbx_strand_id
1 'polypeptide(L)'
;MAGKSSINRLSPVVKAYIQKLLRDDCMSLNDMLADIQARFPNEKAPSRSALGRFKLGFDLLTEKARQHREQAEAFVGAFGEDTSDKTGALLVEAISTLAYQAAMGAHEKDDVTTKEVADLARAAKNTMQARTLSMKERLAAEQAGRDRLLREQSAELDSAVKAKGMTEEQALWWRQKFLGVRQ
;
A
#
# COMPACT_ATOMS: atom_id res chain seq x y z
N MET A 1 23.25 -28.79 -12.75
CA MET A 1 23.01 -27.42 -13.27
C MET A 1 21.70 -27.43 -14.05
N ALA A 2 20.57 -27.09 -13.42
CA ALA A 2 19.30 -26.95 -14.13
C ALA A 2 19.38 -25.68 -15.00
N GLY A 3 19.38 -25.83 -16.32
CA GLY A 3 19.51 -24.70 -17.23
C GLY A 3 18.35 -23.72 -17.10
N LYS A 4 18.62 -22.43 -17.35
CA LYS A 4 17.62 -21.35 -17.47
C LYS A 4 16.38 -21.85 -18.22
N SER A 5 15.19 -21.66 -17.64
CA SER A 5 13.90 -22.04 -18.24
C SER A 5 13.85 -21.59 -19.70
N SER A 6 13.40 -22.47 -20.60
CA SER A 6 13.28 -22.13 -22.04
C SER A 6 12.39 -20.91 -22.29
N ILE A 7 11.45 -20.62 -21.37
CA ILE A 7 10.60 -19.42 -21.40
C ILE A 7 11.39 -18.14 -21.14
N ASN A 8 12.45 -18.19 -20.33
CA ASN A 8 13.30 -17.02 -20.06
C ASN A 8 14.15 -16.62 -21.27
N ARG A 9 14.27 -17.51 -22.27
CA ARG A 9 15.02 -17.27 -23.51
C ARG A 9 14.13 -16.81 -24.66
N LEU A 10 12.82 -16.74 -24.46
CA LEU A 10 11.88 -16.21 -25.45
C LEU A 10 12.03 -14.70 -25.57
N SER A 11 11.61 -14.15 -26.71
CA SER A 11 11.60 -12.71 -26.87
C SER A 11 10.70 -12.04 -25.81
N PRO A 12 11.03 -10.80 -25.39
CA PRO A 12 10.25 -10.08 -24.37
C PRO A 12 8.78 -9.97 -24.72
N VAL A 13 8.45 -9.86 -26.02
CA VAL A 13 7.09 -9.75 -26.53
C VAL A 13 6.29 -11.03 -26.27
N VAL A 14 6.88 -12.20 -26.55
CA VAL A 14 6.24 -13.50 -26.30
C VAL A 14 6.09 -13.73 -24.80
N LYS A 15 7.11 -13.39 -24.00
CA LYS A 15 7.08 -13.53 -22.54
C LYS A 15 5.97 -12.67 -21.91
N ALA A 16 5.85 -11.41 -22.31
CA ALA A 16 4.79 -10.52 -21.84
C ALA A 16 3.39 -11.05 -22.22
N TYR A 17 3.26 -11.65 -23.40
CA TYR A 17 2.00 -12.26 -23.82
C TYR A 17 1.63 -13.48 -22.98
N ILE A 18 2.59 -14.38 -22.69
CA ILE A 18 2.37 -15.51 -21.79
C ILE A 18 1.92 -15.03 -20.41
N GLN A 19 2.57 -14.01 -19.86
CA GLN A 19 2.18 -13.43 -18.57
C GLN A 19 0.78 -12.82 -18.60
N LYS A 20 0.36 -12.23 -19.72
CA LYS A 20 -1.02 -11.75 -19.90
C LYS A 20 -2.01 -12.92 -19.86
N LEU A 21 -1.79 -13.96 -20.65
CA LEU A 21 -2.68 -15.13 -20.69
C LEU A 21 -2.79 -15.83 -19.33
N LEU A 22 -1.69 -15.90 -18.57
CA LEU A 22 -1.69 -16.45 -17.21
C LEU A 22 -2.41 -15.56 -16.20
N ARG A 23 -2.45 -14.25 -16.41
CA ARG A 23 -3.24 -13.32 -15.58
C ARG A 23 -4.73 -13.47 -15.84
N ASP A 24 -5.09 -13.68 -17.10
CA ASP A 24 -6.48 -13.84 -17.52
C ASP A 24 -7.03 -15.23 -17.10
N ASP A 25 -6.16 -16.24 -16.91
CA ASP A 25 -6.42 -17.61 -16.41
C ASP A 25 -7.64 -18.34 -17.05
N CYS A 26 -7.98 -17.97 -18.29
CA CYS A 26 -9.16 -18.50 -19.00
C CYS A 26 -8.86 -19.73 -19.89
N MET A 27 -7.60 -20.16 -20.01
CA MET A 27 -7.17 -21.10 -21.05
C MET A 27 -6.39 -22.28 -20.49
N SER A 28 -6.59 -23.46 -21.08
CA SER A 28 -5.74 -24.61 -20.77
C SER A 28 -4.32 -24.41 -21.31
N LEU A 29 -3.34 -25.14 -20.78
CA LEU A 29 -1.96 -25.09 -21.27
C LEU A 29 -1.83 -25.43 -22.77
N ASN A 30 -2.71 -26.29 -23.28
CA ASN A 30 -2.71 -26.65 -24.70
C ASN A 30 -3.25 -25.51 -25.56
N ASP A 31 -4.34 -24.88 -25.13
CA ASP A 31 -4.95 -23.77 -25.85
C ASP A 31 -4.02 -22.56 -25.85
N MET A 32 -3.34 -22.32 -24.71
CA MET A 32 -2.32 -21.28 -24.60
C MET A 32 -1.15 -21.52 -25.58
N LEU A 33 -0.69 -22.76 -25.74
CA LEU A 33 0.35 -23.08 -26.73
C LEU A 33 -0.11 -22.85 -28.16
N ALA A 34 -1.32 -23.28 -28.49
CA ALA A 34 -1.90 -23.11 -29.82
C ALA A 34 -2.05 -21.61 -30.16
N ASP A 35 -2.52 -20.81 -29.20
CA ASP A 35 -2.67 -19.37 -29.35
C ASP A 35 -1.32 -18.65 -29.50
N ILE A 36 -0.32 -19.03 -28.71
CA ILE A 36 1.05 -18.49 -28.83
C ILE A 36 1.63 -18.82 -30.21
N GLN A 37 1.47 -20.05 -30.70
CA GLN A 37 1.95 -20.47 -32.02
C GLN A 37 1.25 -19.72 -33.16
N ALA A 38 -0.07 -19.53 -33.06
CA ALA A 38 -0.83 -18.80 -34.05
C ALA A 38 -0.44 -17.31 -34.09
N ARG A 39 -0.18 -16.71 -32.92
CA ARG A 39 0.11 -15.28 -32.80
C ARG A 39 1.57 -14.94 -33.08
N PHE A 40 2.49 -15.86 -32.83
CA PHE A 40 3.92 -15.70 -33.07
C PHE A 40 4.48 -16.87 -33.89
N PRO A 41 4.09 -17.00 -35.18
CA PRO A 41 4.48 -18.14 -36.01
C PRO A 41 5.99 -18.20 -36.29
N ASN A 42 6.68 -17.05 -36.22
CA ASN A 42 8.12 -16.93 -36.46
C ASN A 42 8.97 -17.13 -35.20
N GLU A 43 8.34 -17.30 -34.04
CA GLU A 43 9.00 -17.46 -32.75
C GLU A 43 8.97 -18.93 -32.31
N LYS A 44 10.01 -19.35 -31.60
CA LYS A 44 10.06 -20.71 -31.08
C LYS A 44 9.09 -20.84 -29.91
N ALA A 45 7.98 -21.54 -30.13
CA ALA A 45 7.01 -21.80 -29.06
C ALA A 45 7.64 -22.58 -27.88
N PRO A 46 7.29 -22.25 -26.63
CA PRO A 46 7.74 -23.00 -25.47
C PRO A 46 7.19 -24.42 -25.48
N SER A 47 7.86 -25.34 -24.76
CA SER A 47 7.28 -26.67 -24.53
C SER A 47 6.18 -26.61 -23.48
N ARG A 48 5.21 -27.55 -23.56
CA ARG A 48 4.13 -27.69 -22.56
C ARG A 48 4.65 -27.79 -21.13
N SER A 49 5.72 -28.56 -20.92
CA SER A 49 6.32 -28.73 -19.58
C SER A 49 7.07 -27.48 -19.11
N ALA A 50 7.57 -26.63 -20.00
CA ALA A 50 8.13 -25.34 -19.62
C ALA A 50 7.01 -24.38 -19.20
N LEU A 51 5.93 -24.34 -19.99
CA LEU A 51 4.77 -23.50 -19.73
C LEU A 51 4.08 -23.86 -18.41
N GLY A 52 3.90 -25.16 -18.13
CA GLY A 52 3.32 -25.63 -16.87
C GLY A 52 4.15 -25.23 -15.64
N ARG A 53 5.48 -25.32 -15.72
CA ARG A 53 6.36 -24.87 -14.62
C ARG A 53 6.29 -23.35 -14.41
N PHE A 54 6.22 -22.60 -15.50
CA PHE A 54 6.08 -21.15 -15.45
C PHE A 54 4.73 -20.74 -14.86
N LYS A 55 3.63 -21.40 -15.25
CA LYS A 55 2.31 -21.23 -14.63
C LYS A 55 2.34 -21.51 -13.13
N LEU A 56 2.92 -22.63 -12.70
CA LEU A 56 3.00 -22.97 -11.28
C LEU A 56 3.70 -21.87 -10.45
N GLY A 57 4.80 -21.31 -10.97
CA GLY A 57 5.48 -20.18 -10.31
C GLY A 57 4.62 -18.90 -10.32
N PHE A 58 3.92 -18.63 -11.42
CA PHE A 58 3.03 -17.49 -11.56
C PHE A 58 1.82 -17.56 -10.61
N ASP A 59 1.20 -18.74 -10.48
CA ASP A 59 0.06 -18.99 -9.60
C ASP A 59 0.45 -18.77 -8.13
N LEU A 60 1.61 -19.30 -7.70
CA LEU A 60 2.14 -19.11 -6.34
C LEU A 60 2.38 -17.62 -6.02
N LEU A 61 2.89 -16.86 -6.99
CA LEU A 61 3.13 -15.43 -6.84
C LEU A 61 1.81 -14.65 -6.78
N THR A 62 0.83 -15.00 -7.60
CA THR A 62 -0.48 -14.35 -7.64
C THR A 62 -1.26 -14.58 -6.34
N GLU A 63 -1.22 -15.80 -5.80
CA GLU A 63 -1.83 -16.11 -4.51
C GLU A 63 -1.20 -15.33 -3.37
N LYS A 64 0.14 -15.21 -3.33
CA LYS A 64 0.81 -14.36 -2.33
C LYS A 64 0.42 -12.90 -2.47
N ALA A 65 0.34 -12.37 -3.69
CA ALA A 65 -0.07 -10.99 -3.93
C ALA A 65 -1.52 -10.74 -3.47
N ARG A 66 -2.42 -11.71 -3.68
CA ARG A 66 -3.81 -11.64 -3.19
C ARG A 66 -3.88 -11.65 -1.67
N GLN A 67 -3.17 -12.58 -1.01
CA GLN A 67 -3.07 -12.62 0.45
C GLN A 67 -2.53 -11.31 1.03
N HIS A 68 -1.56 -10.68 0.39
CA HIS A 68 -1.04 -9.39 0.83
C HIS A 68 -2.02 -8.23 0.63
N ARG A 69 -2.84 -8.23 -0.43
CA ARG A 69 -3.92 -7.24 -0.58
C ARG A 69 -4.99 -7.42 0.49
N GLU A 70 -5.41 -8.65 0.76
CA GLU A 70 -6.39 -8.94 1.80
C GLU A 70 -5.87 -8.52 3.19
N GLN A 71 -4.59 -8.75 3.46
CA GLN A 71 -3.93 -8.23 4.66
C GLN A 71 -3.92 -6.70 4.66
N ALA A 72 -3.58 -6.05 3.55
CA ALA A 72 -3.58 -4.60 3.44
C ALA A 72 -4.97 -3.99 3.67
N GLU A 73 -6.03 -4.58 3.12
CA GLU A 73 -7.42 -4.19 3.37
C GLU A 73 -7.80 -4.35 4.84
N ALA A 74 -7.40 -5.46 5.47
CA ALA A 74 -7.58 -5.66 6.91
C ALA A 74 -6.81 -4.63 7.76
N PHE A 75 -5.62 -4.22 7.32
CA PHE A 75 -4.83 -3.17 7.96
C PHE A 75 -5.46 -1.78 7.79
N VAL A 76 -6.07 -1.48 6.65
CA VAL A 76 -6.81 -0.23 6.41
C VAL A 76 -8.05 -0.16 7.31
N GLY A 77 -8.78 -1.27 7.47
CA GLY A 77 -9.93 -1.36 8.40
C GLY A 77 -9.55 -1.21 9.88
N ALA A 78 -8.33 -1.54 10.26
CA ALA A 78 -7.87 -1.49 11.66
C ALA A 78 -7.44 -0.09 12.15
N PHE A 79 -7.25 0.89 11.25
CA PHE A 79 -6.73 2.22 11.62
C PHE A 79 -7.75 3.37 11.62
N GLY A 80 -9.03 3.09 11.35
CA GLY A 80 -10.11 4.05 11.54
C GLY A 80 -10.17 5.13 10.46
N GLU A 81 -11.41 5.48 10.13
CA GLU A 81 -11.93 6.20 8.97
C GLU A 81 -11.43 7.64 8.73
N ASP A 82 -10.39 8.14 9.42
CA ASP A 82 -10.25 9.60 9.57
C ASP A 82 -8.88 10.25 9.33
N THR A 83 -7.90 9.59 8.69
CA THR A 83 -6.67 10.33 8.32
C THR A 83 -6.12 9.97 6.94
N SER A 84 -6.66 10.62 5.90
CA SER A 84 -6.03 10.73 4.57
C SER A 84 -5.81 9.40 3.83
N ASP A 85 -6.89 8.65 3.61
CA ASP A 85 -6.99 7.34 2.93
C ASP A 85 -6.08 7.15 1.71
N LYS A 86 -5.90 8.21 0.91
CA LYS A 86 -5.10 8.12 -0.32
C LYS A 86 -3.63 7.84 -0.05
N THR A 87 -3.07 8.33 1.04
CA THR A 87 -1.62 8.27 1.22
C THR A 87 -1.12 6.94 1.76
N GLY A 88 -1.95 6.22 2.53
CA GLY A 88 -1.64 4.85 2.96
C GLY A 88 -1.75 3.85 1.81
N ALA A 89 -2.83 3.95 1.04
CA ALA A 89 -3.05 3.15 -0.16
C ALA A 89 -1.94 3.34 -1.19
N LEU A 90 -1.55 4.59 -1.48
CA LEU A 90 -0.45 4.90 -2.40
C LEU A 90 0.91 4.35 -1.95
N LEU A 91 1.14 4.25 -0.64
CA LEU A 91 2.37 3.66 -0.09
C LEU A 91 2.37 2.13 -0.21
N VAL A 92 1.24 1.49 0.08
CA VAL A 92 1.08 0.04 -0.13
C VAL A 92 1.21 -0.28 -1.62
N GLU A 93 0.65 0.54 -2.50
CA GLU A 93 0.78 0.42 -3.95
C GLU A 93 2.24 0.63 -4.41
N ALA A 94 2.94 1.63 -3.86
CA ALA A 94 4.35 1.86 -4.15
C ALA A 94 5.25 0.69 -3.68
N ILE A 95 5.00 0.15 -2.49
CA ILE A 95 5.70 -1.04 -1.97
C ILE A 95 5.40 -2.26 -2.83
N SER A 96 4.14 -2.47 -3.22
CA SER A 96 3.72 -3.56 -4.09
C SER A 96 4.35 -3.46 -5.48
N THR A 97 4.46 -2.24 -6.01
CA THR A 97 5.09 -1.94 -7.29
C THR A 97 6.60 -2.14 -7.24
N LEU A 98 7.27 -1.73 -6.17
CA LEU A 98 8.70 -1.96 -5.97
C LEU A 98 9.00 -3.44 -5.73
N ALA A 99 8.16 -4.16 -5.00
CA ALA A 99 8.26 -5.61 -4.83
C ALA A 99 8.02 -6.34 -6.17
N TYR A 100 7.07 -5.87 -6.97
CA TYR A 100 6.83 -6.35 -8.33
C TYR A 100 8.02 -6.09 -9.25
N GLN A 101 8.60 -4.89 -9.23
CA GLN A 101 9.79 -4.52 -9.99
C GLN A 101 11.02 -5.31 -9.53
N ALA A 102 11.16 -5.57 -8.23
CA ALA A 102 12.22 -6.44 -7.71
C ALA A 102 12.01 -7.90 -8.15
N ALA A 103 10.79 -8.42 -8.12
CA ALA A 103 10.45 -9.77 -8.58
C ALA A 103 10.57 -9.93 -10.11
N MET A 104 10.26 -8.89 -10.88
CA MET A 104 10.44 -8.86 -12.35
C MET A 104 11.90 -8.61 -12.74
N GLY A 105 12.60 -7.74 -12.02
CA GLY A 105 14.05 -7.51 -12.16
C GLY A 105 14.88 -8.72 -11.74
N ALA A 106 14.40 -9.53 -10.78
CA ALA A 106 14.93 -10.85 -10.45
C ALA A 106 14.82 -11.86 -11.60
N HIS A 107 13.90 -11.62 -12.54
CA HIS A 107 13.82 -12.41 -13.77
C HIS A 107 14.81 -11.93 -14.85
N GLU A 108 15.43 -10.75 -14.70
CA GLU A 108 16.48 -10.22 -15.59
C GLU A 108 17.89 -10.39 -15.02
N LYS A 109 18.06 -10.25 -13.70
CA LYS A 109 19.25 -10.64 -12.94
C LYS A 109 18.92 -11.87 -12.11
N ASP A 110 19.48 -12.99 -12.50
CA ASP A 110 19.19 -14.38 -12.09
C ASP A 110 19.39 -14.72 -10.59
N ASP A 111 19.39 -13.75 -9.68
CA ASP A 111 19.40 -14.00 -8.24
C ASP A 111 18.98 -12.73 -7.48
N VAL A 112 17.68 -12.60 -7.16
CA VAL A 112 17.28 -11.77 -6.01
C VAL A 112 17.26 -12.68 -4.81
N THR A 113 18.14 -12.39 -3.86
CA THR A 113 18.25 -13.19 -2.65
C THR A 113 17.05 -12.89 -1.76
N THR A 114 16.59 -13.90 -1.02
CA THR A 114 15.57 -13.75 0.04
C THR A 114 15.94 -12.67 1.05
N LYS A 115 17.25 -12.42 1.21
CA LYS A 115 17.81 -11.35 2.03
C LYS A 115 17.49 -9.96 1.49
N GLU A 116 17.64 -9.70 0.20
CA GLU A 116 17.32 -8.39 -0.39
C GLU A 116 15.83 -8.07 -0.29
N VAL A 117 14.97 -9.07 -0.46
CA VAL A 117 13.52 -8.92 -0.25
C VAL A 117 13.23 -8.62 1.23
N ALA A 118 13.88 -9.31 2.16
CA ALA A 118 13.71 -9.08 3.59
C ALA A 118 14.22 -7.71 4.03
N ASP A 119 15.32 -7.23 3.45
CA ASP A 119 15.90 -5.92 3.74
C ASP A 119 15.02 -4.79 3.18
N LEU A 120 14.44 -4.95 1.99
CA LEU A 120 13.43 -4.04 1.45
C LEU A 120 12.16 -4.02 2.30
N ALA A 121 11.67 -5.18 2.74
CA ALA A 121 10.51 -5.27 3.63
C ALA A 121 10.79 -4.58 4.99
N ARG A 122 12.00 -4.72 5.52
CA ARG A 122 12.42 -4.04 6.75
C ARG A 122 12.54 -2.53 6.55
N ALA A 123 13.10 -2.08 5.45
CA ALA A 123 13.18 -0.66 5.10
C ALA A 123 11.78 -0.04 4.98
N ALA A 124 10.87 -0.71 4.26
CA ALA A 124 9.48 -0.29 4.16
C ALA A 124 8.80 -0.20 5.53
N LYS A 125 8.96 -1.21 6.39
CA LYS A 125 8.44 -1.21 7.76
C LYS A 125 8.99 -0.05 8.60
N ASN A 126 10.28 0.24 8.51
CA ASN A 126 10.90 1.33 9.27
C ASN A 126 10.40 2.69 8.79
N THR A 127 10.24 2.89 7.48
CA THR A 127 9.66 4.11 6.92
C THR A 127 8.21 4.31 7.37
N MET A 128 7.41 3.23 7.41
CA MET A 128 6.05 3.28 7.95
C MET A 128 6.04 3.67 9.43
N GLN A 129 6.90 3.08 10.25
CA GLN A 129 7.01 3.41 11.68
C GLN A 129 7.41 4.88 11.91
N ALA A 130 8.38 5.38 11.15
CA ALA A 130 8.80 6.77 11.21
C ALA A 130 7.65 7.73 10.84
N ARG A 131 6.85 7.37 9.84
CA ARG A 131 5.68 8.16 9.42
C ARG A 131 4.55 8.12 10.46
N THR A 132 4.27 6.96 11.05
CA THR A 132 3.29 6.83 12.13
C THR A 132 3.71 7.67 13.34
N LEU A 133 4.99 7.68 13.69
CA LEU A 133 5.52 8.54 14.74
C LEU A 133 5.31 10.02 14.40
N SER A 134 5.67 10.44 13.18
CA SER A 134 5.46 11.82 12.71
C SER A 134 3.98 12.23 12.71
N MET A 135 3.06 11.34 12.36
CA MET A 135 1.62 11.60 12.44
C MET A 135 1.15 11.74 13.88
N LYS A 136 1.62 10.88 14.80
CA LYS A 136 1.32 11.00 16.24
C LYS A 136 1.83 12.32 16.80
N GLU A 137 3.05 12.72 16.45
CA GLU A 137 3.64 14.01 16.84
C GLU A 137 2.80 15.18 16.33
N ARG A 138 2.33 15.11 15.07
CA ARG A 138 1.48 16.14 14.48
C ARG A 138 0.11 16.24 15.18
N LEU A 139 -0.54 15.10 15.44
CA LEU A 139 -1.80 15.06 16.20
C LEU A 139 -1.62 15.61 17.63
N ALA A 140 -0.54 15.22 18.30
CA ALA A 140 -0.21 15.73 19.64
C ALA A 140 0.03 17.24 19.62
N ALA A 141 0.74 17.76 18.61
CA ALA A 141 0.96 19.19 18.43
C ALA A 141 -0.34 19.95 18.15
N GLU A 142 -1.24 19.40 17.33
CA GLU A 142 -2.55 19.99 17.03
C GLU A 142 -3.45 20.03 18.27
N GLN A 143 -3.51 18.93 19.04
CA GLN A 143 -4.23 18.88 20.32
C GLN A 143 -3.65 19.87 21.33
N ALA A 144 -2.33 19.90 21.50
CA ALA A 144 -1.67 20.85 22.39
C ALA A 144 -1.93 22.31 21.97
N GLY A 145 -1.93 22.59 20.67
CA GLY A 145 -2.29 23.89 20.11
C GLY A 145 -3.74 24.27 20.39
N ARG A 146 -4.68 23.34 20.20
CA ARG A 146 -6.11 23.54 20.51
C ARG A 146 -6.33 23.79 21.99
N ASP A 147 -5.72 23.00 22.86
CA ASP A 147 -5.85 23.15 24.31
C ASP A 147 -5.27 24.48 24.79
N ARG A 148 -4.13 24.88 24.22
CA ARG A 148 -3.53 26.18 24.49
C ARG A 148 -4.45 27.32 24.06
N LEU A 149 -5.00 27.25 22.84
CA LEU A 149 -5.91 28.25 22.32
C LEU A 149 -7.19 28.35 23.16
N LEU A 150 -7.78 27.21 23.57
CA LEU A 150 -8.95 27.19 24.44
C LEU A 150 -8.65 27.80 25.82
N ARG A 151 -7.47 27.54 26.39
CA ARG A 151 -7.04 28.17 27.64
C ARG A 151 -6.88 29.69 27.49
N GLU A 152 -6.23 30.15 26.43
CA GLU A 152 -6.06 31.57 26.12
C GLU A 152 -7.43 32.26 25.94
N GLN A 153 -8.32 31.67 25.15
CA GLN A 153 -9.67 32.21 24.92
C GLN A 153 -10.54 32.19 26.20
N SER A 154 -10.42 31.16 27.03
CA SER A 154 -11.13 31.10 28.32
C SER A 154 -10.64 32.20 29.28
N ALA A 155 -9.33 32.43 29.35
CA ALA A 155 -8.76 33.48 30.20
C ALA A 155 -9.17 34.90 29.72
N GLU A 156 -9.21 35.11 28.40
CA GLU A 156 -9.70 36.36 27.81
C GLU A 156 -11.18 36.57 28.13
N LEU A 157 -12.01 35.52 27.99
CA LEU A 157 -13.43 35.59 28.33
C LEU A 157 -13.66 35.89 29.82
N ASP A 158 -12.89 35.26 30.72
CA ASP A 158 -12.97 35.55 32.16
C ASP A 158 -12.62 37.01 32.48
N SER A 159 -11.66 37.57 31.75
CA SER A 159 -11.26 38.97 31.88
C SER A 159 -12.35 39.91 31.38
N ALA A 160 -12.98 39.58 30.24
CA ALA A 160 -14.10 40.33 29.69
C ALA A 160 -15.34 40.29 30.59
N VAL A 161 -15.66 39.12 31.16
CA VAL A 161 -16.76 38.92 32.12
C VAL A 161 -16.57 39.83 33.34
N LYS A 162 -15.36 39.86 33.92
CA LYS A 162 -15.02 40.72 35.06
C LYS A 162 -15.12 42.21 34.70
N ALA A 163 -14.57 42.61 33.55
CA ALA A 163 -14.56 44.00 33.11
C ALA A 163 -15.96 44.55 32.80
N LYS A 164 -16.87 43.70 32.31
CA LYS A 164 -18.24 44.07 31.92
C LYS A 164 -19.28 43.84 33.02
N GLY A 165 -18.88 43.30 34.19
CA GLY A 165 -19.79 42.99 35.29
C GLY A 165 -20.84 41.94 34.93
N MET A 166 -20.47 40.97 34.08
CA MET A 166 -21.39 39.93 33.62
C MET A 166 -21.71 38.93 34.74
N THR A 167 -22.93 38.39 34.73
CA THR A 167 -23.34 37.33 35.66
C THR A 167 -22.75 35.98 35.25
N GLU A 168 -22.72 35.03 36.19
CA GLU A 168 -22.16 33.70 35.96
C GLU A 168 -22.90 32.90 34.87
N GLU A 169 -24.23 33.06 34.78
CA GLU A 169 -25.06 32.50 33.72
C GLU A 169 -24.69 33.05 32.33
N GLN A 170 -24.42 34.35 32.23
CA GLN A 170 -23.97 34.97 30.99
C GLN A 170 -22.59 34.45 30.57
N ALA A 171 -21.65 34.33 31.52
CA ALA A 171 -20.34 33.76 31.25
C ALA A 171 -20.42 32.32 30.75
N LEU A 172 -21.27 31.50 31.36
CA LEU A 172 -21.53 30.11 30.95
C LEU A 172 -22.11 30.02 29.54
N TRP A 173 -23.05 30.90 29.19
CA TRP A 173 -23.60 30.99 27.85
C TRP A 173 -22.51 31.26 26.80
N TRP A 174 -21.61 32.22 27.04
CA TRP A 174 -20.51 32.54 26.11
C TRP A 174 -19.50 31.39 26.00
N ARG A 175 -19.14 30.72 27.10
CA ARG A 175 -18.25 29.55 27.09
C ARG A 175 -18.83 28.40 26.26
N GLN A 176 -20.11 28.10 26.41
CA GLN A 176 -20.77 27.06 25.61
C GLN A 176 -20.92 27.48 24.15
N LYS A 177 -21.32 28.72 23.90
CA LYS A 177 -21.66 29.20 22.54
C LYS A 177 -20.43 29.40 21.66
N PHE A 178 -19.32 29.89 22.22
CA PHE A 178 -18.13 30.26 21.45
C PHE A 178 -16.98 29.27 21.62
N LEU A 179 -16.75 28.74 22.82
CA LEU A 179 -15.66 27.80 23.07
C LEU A 179 -16.09 26.34 22.89
N GLY A 180 -17.41 26.07 22.79
CA GLY A 180 -17.95 24.73 22.64
C GLY A 180 -17.71 23.83 23.85
N VAL A 181 -17.32 24.39 25.00
CA VAL A 181 -17.07 23.66 26.23
C VAL A 181 -18.41 23.24 26.82
N ARG A 182 -18.76 21.96 26.70
CA ARG A 182 -19.86 21.34 27.47
C ARG A 182 -19.24 20.79 28.75
N GLN A 183 -19.68 21.29 29.90
CA GLN A 183 -19.40 20.65 31.19
C GLN A 183 -20.17 19.34 31.29
#